data_AF-A0A392SGQ2-F1
#
_entry.id   AF-A0A392SGQ2-F1
#
_cell.length_a   1.000
_cell.length_b   1.000
_cell.length_c   1.000
_cell.angle_alpha   90.00
_cell.angle_beta   90.00
_cell.angle_gamma   90.00
#
_symmetry.space_group_name_H-M   'P 1'
#
loop_
_entity.id
_entity.type
_entity.pdbx_description
1 polymer ?
#
loop_
_entity_poly.entity_id
_entity_poly.type
_entity_poly.pdbx_seq_one_letter_code
_entity_poly.pdbx_strand_id
1 'polypeptide(L)'
;MFVKQGWKRYFDMLNGPIYTRMVKEFWMKAAVFDDVSARMEEEEAIRKDPKLQGKSRAEMGLSEFTGTVIKSVLAGLEITITRAHIA
;
A
#
# COMPACT_ATOMS: atom_id res chain seq x y z
N MET A 1 1.77 6.58 -35.21
CA MET A 1 0.79 7.44 -34.51
C MET A 1 1.28 7.86 -33.12
N PHE A 2 1.81 6.94 -32.29
CA PHE A 2 2.24 7.23 -30.90
C PHE A 2 3.54 8.05 -30.74
N VAL A 3 4.53 7.89 -31.63
CA VAL A 3 5.81 8.63 -31.53
C VAL A 3 5.61 10.14 -31.71
N LYS A 4 4.73 10.55 -32.64
CA LYS A 4 4.40 11.97 -32.87
C LYS A 4 3.67 12.64 -31.70
N GLN A 5 3.13 11.85 -30.78
CA GLN A 5 2.42 12.32 -29.58
C GLN A 5 3.32 12.37 -28.33
N GLY A 6 4.64 12.11 -28.47
CA GLY A 6 5.59 12.16 -27.34
C GLY A 6 5.62 10.91 -26.46
N TRP A 7 4.86 9.86 -26.79
CA TRP A 7 4.75 8.64 -25.96
C TRP A 7 5.97 7.73 -25.99
N LYS A 8 6.96 8.03 -26.83
CA LYS A 8 8.15 7.20 -26.98
C LYS A 8 8.85 6.96 -25.64
N ARG A 9 9.04 8.02 -24.82
CA ARG A 9 9.70 7.90 -23.50
C ARG A 9 8.90 7.02 -22.52
N TYR A 10 7.58 7.08 -22.58
CA TYR A 10 6.71 6.25 -21.76
C TYR A 10 6.84 4.77 -22.15
N PHE A 11 6.80 4.44 -23.44
CA PHE A 11 7.02 3.06 -23.90
C PHE A 11 8.46 2.58 -23.64
N ASP A 12 9.46 3.45 -23.80
CA ASP A 12 10.85 3.12 -23.47
C ASP A 12 11.00 2.82 -21.96
N MET A 13 10.25 3.50 -21.09
CA MET A 13 10.21 3.21 -19.65
C MET A 13 9.52 1.88 -19.34
N LEU A 14 8.37 1.60 -19.97
CA LEU A 14 7.60 0.36 -19.79
C LEU A 14 8.38 -0.87 -20.27
N ASN A 15 9.00 -0.77 -21.44
CA ASN A 15 9.78 -1.85 -22.04
C ASN A 15 11.22 -1.90 -21.51
N GLY A 16 11.63 -0.86 -20.80
CA GLY A 16 12.95 -0.73 -20.21
C GLY A 16 13.03 -1.30 -18.79
N PRO A 17 14.23 -1.28 -18.18
CA PRO A 17 14.45 -1.85 -16.85
C PRO A 17 13.77 -1.06 -15.74
N ILE A 18 13.28 0.17 -16.01
CA ILE A 18 12.64 1.02 -15.01
C ILE A 18 11.37 0.36 -14.49
N TYR A 19 10.46 -0.05 -15.38
CA TYR A 19 9.22 -0.71 -14.96
C TYR A 19 9.48 -2.00 -14.20
N THR A 20 10.34 -2.88 -14.74
CA THR A 20 10.68 -4.15 -14.07
C THR A 20 11.31 -3.95 -12.70
N ARG A 21 12.19 -2.95 -12.53
CA ARG A 21 12.76 -2.60 -11.23
C ARG A 21 11.69 -2.06 -10.27
N MET A 22 10.81 -1.18 -10.74
CA MET A 22 9.72 -0.66 -9.91
C MET A 22 8.79 -1.78 -9.42
N VAL A 23 8.41 -2.71 -10.30
CA VAL A 23 7.59 -3.88 -9.92
C VAL A 23 8.34 -4.76 -8.92
N LYS A 24 9.63 -5.00 -9.13
CA LYS A 24 10.45 -5.77 -8.18
C LYS A 24 10.53 -5.09 -6.81
N GLU A 25 10.85 -3.80 -6.77
CA GLU A 25 10.92 -3.03 -5.52
C GLU A 25 9.58 -2.97 -4.80
N PHE A 26 8.48 -2.82 -5.55
CA PHE A 26 7.13 -2.88 -5.01
C PHE A 26 6.89 -4.19 -4.27
N TRP A 27 7.13 -5.34 -4.93
CA TRP A 27 6.88 -6.66 -4.34
C TRP A 27 7.84 -7.00 -3.21
N MET A 28 9.09 -6.54 -3.26
CA MET A 28 10.06 -6.73 -2.16
C MET A 28 9.63 -6.03 -0.87
N LYS A 29 8.88 -4.93 -0.97
CA LYS A 29 8.41 -4.13 0.17
C LYS A 29 6.93 -4.35 0.49
N ALA A 30 6.24 -5.13 -0.35
CA ALA A 30 4.82 -5.36 -0.18
C ALA A 30 4.56 -6.25 1.04
N ALA A 31 3.58 -5.86 1.83
CA ALA A 31 3.08 -6.64 2.95
C ALA A 31 1.56 -6.78 2.84
N VAL A 32 1.05 -7.94 3.23
CA VAL A 32 -0.39 -8.15 3.38
C VAL A 32 -0.83 -7.53 4.68
N PHE A 33 -1.85 -6.69 4.63
CA PHE A 33 -2.52 -6.12 5.78
C PHE A 33 -3.92 -6.75 5.87
N ASP A 34 -4.09 -7.62 6.85
CA ASP A 34 -5.31 -8.38 7.11
C ASP A 34 -5.92 -8.02 8.48
N ASP A 35 -6.99 -8.72 8.87
CA ASP A 35 -7.68 -8.50 10.14
C ASP A 35 -6.75 -8.68 11.35
N VAL A 36 -5.86 -9.68 11.30
CA VAL A 36 -4.89 -9.94 12.37
C VAL A 36 -3.92 -8.77 12.50
N SER A 37 -3.41 -8.27 11.37
CA SER A 37 -2.52 -7.11 11.32
C SER A 37 -3.21 -5.85 11.88
N ALA A 38 -4.48 -5.64 11.54
CA ALA A 38 -5.26 -4.52 12.04
C ALA A 38 -5.46 -4.59 13.57
N ARG A 39 -5.75 -5.77 14.11
CA ARG A 39 -5.89 -6.00 15.55
C ARG A 39 -4.56 -5.82 16.30
N MET A 40 -3.45 -6.30 15.74
CA MET A 40 -2.12 -6.07 16.31
C MET A 40 -1.78 -4.58 16.40
N GLU A 41 -2.14 -3.79 15.38
CA GLU A 41 -1.94 -2.34 15.38
C GLU A 41 -2.75 -1.65 16.51
N GLU A 42 -3.99 -2.08 16.74
CA GLU A 42 -4.81 -1.61 17.87
C GLU A 42 -4.21 -2.00 19.22
N GLU A 43 -3.80 -3.26 19.39
CA GLU A 43 -3.16 -3.74 20.61
C GLU A 43 -1.87 -2.98 20.90
N GLU A 44 -1.08 -2.68 19.85
CA GLU A 44 0.13 -1.87 20.00
C GLU A 44 -0.18 -0.42 20.37
N ALA A 45 -1.23 0.18 19.79
CA ALA A 45 -1.70 1.51 20.14
C ALA A 45 -2.15 1.58 21.61
N ILE A 46 -2.93 0.60 22.07
CA ILE A 46 -3.37 0.49 23.48
C ILE A 46 -2.19 0.26 24.41
N ARG A 47 -1.20 -0.55 24.00
CA ARG A 47 0.02 -0.77 24.78
C ARG A 47 0.82 0.52 24.97
N LYS A 48 0.85 1.40 23.96
CA LYS A 48 1.51 2.71 24.01
C LYS A 48 0.70 3.73 24.81
N ASP A 49 -0.62 3.74 24.66
CA ASP A 49 -1.54 4.56 25.42
C ASP A 49 -2.75 3.75 25.91
N PRO A 50 -2.74 3.29 27.18
CA PRO A 50 -3.82 2.49 27.76
C PRO A 50 -5.19 3.17 27.75
N LYS A 51 -5.27 4.51 27.61
CA LYS A 51 -6.54 5.24 27.53
C LYS A 51 -7.31 4.96 26.25
N LEU A 52 -6.64 4.43 25.23
CA LEU A 52 -7.26 4.03 23.98
C LEU A 52 -8.08 2.74 24.12
N GLN A 53 -7.99 2.03 25.25
CA GLN A 53 -8.77 0.81 25.46
C GLN A 53 -10.28 1.08 25.33
N GLY A 54 -10.95 0.28 24.49
CA GLY A 54 -12.39 0.42 24.22
C GLY A 54 -12.76 1.53 23.25
N LYS A 55 -11.78 2.25 22.69
CA LYS A 55 -11.99 3.22 21.61
C LYS A 55 -12.11 2.55 20.25
N SER A 56 -12.79 3.22 19.33
CA SER A 56 -12.81 2.82 17.92
C SER A 56 -11.45 3.11 17.25
N ARG A 57 -11.14 2.42 16.14
CA ARG A 57 -9.93 2.67 15.34
C ARG A 57 -9.76 4.15 14.96
N ALA A 58 -10.86 4.79 14.53
CA ALA A 58 -10.86 6.20 14.16
C ALA A 58 -10.52 7.10 15.36
N GLU A 59 -11.06 6.82 16.56
CA GLU A 59 -10.70 7.54 17.78
C GLU A 59 -9.24 7.31 18.21
N MET A 60 -8.65 6.15 17.87
CA MET A 60 -7.23 5.86 18.06
C MET A 60 -6.32 6.53 17.01
N GLY A 61 -6.89 7.19 16.00
CA GLY A 61 -6.16 7.74 14.85
C GLY A 61 -5.68 6.67 13.86
N LEU A 62 -6.19 5.46 13.94
CA LEU A 62 -5.88 4.36 13.03
C LEU A 62 -6.84 4.38 11.84
N SER A 63 -6.33 3.95 10.68
CA SER A 63 -7.16 3.81 9.48
C SER A 63 -8.21 2.72 9.66
N GLU A 64 -9.41 2.93 9.13
CA GLU A 64 -10.46 1.90 9.11
C GLU A 64 -10.00 0.65 8.37
N PHE A 65 -10.32 -0.52 8.90
CA PHE A 65 -10.10 -1.78 8.23
C PHE A 65 -11.31 -2.11 7.35
N THR A 66 -11.14 -1.99 6.04
CA THR A 66 -12.19 -2.26 5.04
C THR A 66 -12.06 -3.64 4.39
N GLY A 67 -10.99 -4.37 4.69
CA GLY A 67 -10.70 -5.70 4.18
C GLY A 67 -9.21 -5.93 3.97
N THR A 68 -8.85 -7.16 3.58
CA THR A 68 -7.45 -7.52 3.30
C THR A 68 -6.93 -6.76 2.08
N VAL A 69 -5.80 -6.08 2.26
CA VAL A 69 -5.12 -5.30 1.22
C VAL A 69 -3.63 -5.61 1.18
N ILE A 70 -2.98 -5.32 0.06
CA ILE A 70 -1.52 -5.28 -0.03
C ILE A 70 -1.07 -3.83 0.10
N LYS A 71 -0.21 -3.54 1.07
CA LYS A 71 0.42 -2.22 1.25
C LYS A 71 1.89 -2.31 0.85
N SER A 72 2.41 -1.28 0.20
CA SER A 72 3.84 -1.14 -0.11
C SER A 72 4.22 0.32 -0.18
N VAL A 73 5.51 0.63 0.01
CA VAL A 73 6.06 1.98 -0.15
C VAL A 73 7.06 1.99 -1.31
N LEU A 74 6.70 2.67 -2.39
CA LEU A 74 7.55 2.81 -3.58
C LEU A 74 7.93 4.28 -3.77
N ALA A 75 9.23 4.59 -3.73
CA ALA A 75 9.74 5.96 -3.87
C ALA A 75 9.06 7.01 -2.94
N GLY A 76 8.69 6.60 -1.72
CA GLY A 76 8.01 7.46 -0.75
C GLY A 76 6.48 7.56 -0.94
N LEU A 77 5.93 6.88 -1.94
CA LEU A 77 4.49 6.79 -2.16
C LEU A 77 3.93 5.54 -1.51
N GLU A 78 2.91 5.70 -0.66
CA GLU A 78 2.12 4.60 -0.12
C GLU A 78 1.17 4.08 -1.20
N ILE A 79 1.31 2.80 -1.51
CA ILE A 79 0.49 2.10 -2.51
C ILE A 79 -0.33 1.05 -1.78
N THR A 80 -1.65 1.08 -2.01
CA THR A 80 -2.59 0.08 -1.48
C THR A 80 -3.31 -0.63 -2.62
N ILE A 81 -3.15 -1.95 -2.71
CA ILE A 81 -3.88 -2.80 -3.66
C ILE A 81 -5.02 -3.50 -2.91
N THR A 82 -6.25 -3.21 -3.31
CA THR A 82 -7.46 -3.91 -2.85
C THR A 82 -7.86 -5.00 -3.85
N ARG A 83 -8.80 -5.86 -3.47
CA ARG A 83 -9.37 -6.86 -4.39
C ARG A 83 -9.96 -6.25 -5.67
N ALA A 84 -10.48 -5.02 -5.60
CA ALA A 84 -11.06 -4.34 -6.76
C ALA A 84 -10.03 -3.99 -7.84
N HIS A 85 -8.75 -3.88 -7.50
CA HIS A 85 -7.68 -3.60 -8.47
C HIS A 85 -7.21 -4.84 -9.25
N ILE A 86 -7.59 -6.05 -8.82
CA ILE A 86 -7.18 -7.32 -9.42
C ILE A 86 -8.35 -7.96 -10.20
N ALA A 87 -9.55 -7.39 -10.10
CA ALA A 87 -10.78 -7.90 -10.71
C ALA A 87 -10.86 -7.66 -12.23
#